data_AF-A0A7V5X1R5-F1
#
_entry.id   AF-A0A7V5X1R5-F1
#
_cell.length_a   1.000
_cell.length_b   1.000
_cell.length_c   1.000
_cell.angle_alpha   90.00
_cell.angle_beta   90.00
_cell.angle_gamma   90.00
#
_symmetry.space_group_name_H-M   'P 1'
#
loop_
_entity.id
_entity.type
_entity.pdbx_description
1 polymer ?
#
loop_
_entity_poly.entity_id
_entity_poly.type
_entity_poly.pdbx_seq_one_letter_code
_entity_poly.pdbx_strand_id
1 'polypeptide(L)'
;MQSFRILIPVLFLSFLLSGCARLTKVDTGPYPGQTERMGYTIQIGAFTYLGNAERLSDSLTLKGCEAYYFRDNSGLYKVRTGNFSTLSTAQDKASELKHSGIIDSFYIVPPSSYRVVNRANNNSLREEIVLTARNYEGIPYRWGGTSAKTGFDCSGLAMAVYQLNGLNLPRTSREQFKAGRAIGRHQLKKGDLVFFATDTTRRVSHVGIYTGRGRFIHAPGKGKKIRTDKLTDDFYLSTYAGARSFL
;
A
#
# COMPACT_ATOMS: atom_id res chain seq x y z
N MET A 1 -35.77 88.19 -0.88
CA MET A 1 -35.93 86.87 -0.22
C MET A 1 -35.20 85.85 -1.06
N GLN A 2 -33.90 85.67 -0.80
CA GLN A 2 -33.04 84.73 -1.54
C GLN A 2 -32.75 83.53 -0.65
N SER A 3 -32.99 82.36 -1.21
CA SER A 3 -32.95 81.04 -0.59
C SER A 3 -31.51 80.55 -0.42
N PHE A 4 -31.10 80.34 0.83
CA PHE A 4 -29.87 79.62 1.18
C PHE A 4 -30.06 78.12 0.93
N ARG A 5 -29.29 77.55 0.00
CA ARG A 5 -29.18 76.10 -0.20
C ARG A 5 -28.05 75.55 0.65
N ILE A 6 -28.40 74.70 1.62
CA ILE A 6 -27.46 73.95 2.47
C ILE A 6 -26.99 72.74 1.67
N LEU A 7 -25.68 72.64 1.43
CA LEU A 7 -25.02 71.51 0.78
C LEU A 7 -24.65 70.48 1.86
N ILE A 8 -25.31 69.33 1.88
CA ILE A 8 -25.00 68.19 2.76
C ILE A 8 -23.91 67.35 2.07
N PRO A 9 -22.75 67.08 2.69
CA PRO A 9 -21.78 66.18 2.10
C PRO A 9 -22.24 64.73 2.29
N VAL A 10 -22.41 64.01 1.18
CA VAL A 10 -22.67 62.56 1.17
C VAL A 10 -21.36 61.84 1.50
N LEU A 11 -21.28 61.29 2.71
CA LEU A 11 -20.19 60.44 3.16
C LEU A 11 -20.31 59.06 2.47
N PHE A 12 -19.53 58.82 1.42
CA PHE A 12 -19.43 57.49 0.78
C PHE A 12 -18.66 56.54 1.71
N LEU A 13 -19.39 55.79 2.53
CA LEU A 13 -18.84 54.73 3.36
C LEU A 13 -18.51 53.51 2.47
N SER A 14 -17.24 53.37 2.11
CA SER A 14 -16.72 52.21 1.40
C SER A 14 -16.79 50.96 2.27
N PHE A 15 -17.81 50.13 2.04
CA PHE A 15 -17.87 48.78 2.57
C PHE A 15 -16.78 47.92 1.90
N LEU A 16 -15.64 47.75 2.58
CA LEU A 16 -14.68 46.70 2.27
C LEU A 16 -15.31 45.36 2.67
N LEU A 17 -15.98 44.70 1.73
CA LEU A 17 -16.31 43.28 1.81
C LEU A 17 -15.00 42.49 1.77
N SER A 18 -14.39 42.27 2.94
CA SER A 18 -13.37 41.25 3.15
C SER A 18 -14.02 39.87 2.98
N GLY A 19 -14.19 39.47 1.72
CA GLY A 19 -14.51 38.10 1.36
C GLY A 19 -13.32 37.22 1.69
N CYS A 20 -13.30 36.63 2.89
CA CYS A 20 -12.46 35.47 3.18
C CYS A 20 -12.93 34.33 2.28
N ALA A 21 -12.36 34.23 1.09
CA ALA A 21 -12.45 33.06 0.25
C ALA A 21 -11.88 31.88 1.05
N ARG A 22 -12.76 31.08 1.65
CA ARG A 22 -12.41 29.74 2.12
C ARG A 22 -11.92 28.99 0.88
N LEU A 23 -10.62 28.84 0.77
CA LEU A 23 -10.01 27.86 -0.13
C LEU A 23 -10.59 26.51 0.28
N THR A 24 -11.60 26.05 -0.45
CA THR A 24 -11.97 24.64 -0.44
C THR A 24 -10.72 23.89 -0.85
N LYS A 25 -10.18 23.13 0.11
CA LYS A 25 -9.04 22.25 -0.11
C LYS A 25 -9.43 21.37 -1.30
N VAL A 26 -8.83 21.63 -2.46
CA VAL A 26 -8.96 20.75 -3.63
C VAL A 26 -8.44 19.41 -3.15
N ASP A 27 -9.35 18.43 -3.07
CA ASP A 27 -8.98 17.05 -2.78
C ASP A 27 -8.19 16.54 -3.97
N THR A 28 -6.88 16.74 -3.91
CA THR A 28 -5.92 16.16 -4.84
C THR A 28 -5.70 14.73 -4.40
N GLY A 29 -6.69 13.88 -4.69
CA GLY A 29 -6.47 12.44 -4.73
C GLY A 29 -5.17 12.15 -5.50
N PRO A 30 -4.47 11.06 -5.17
CA PRO A 30 -3.13 10.81 -5.68
C PRO A 30 -3.04 10.99 -7.20
N TYR A 31 -2.01 11.70 -7.67
CA TYR A 31 -1.69 11.81 -9.09
C TYR A 31 -1.63 10.42 -9.73
N PRO A 32 -2.11 10.23 -10.98
CA PRO A 32 -2.09 8.94 -11.63
C PRO A 32 -0.67 8.34 -11.62
N GLY A 33 -0.47 7.30 -10.80
CA GLY A 33 0.82 6.63 -10.63
C GLY A 33 1.53 6.81 -9.29
N GLN A 34 0.98 7.57 -8.34
CA GLN A 34 1.42 7.51 -6.94
C GLN A 34 0.33 6.82 -6.12
N THR A 35 0.68 5.80 -5.36
CA THR A 35 -0.27 5.23 -4.40
C THR A 35 -0.33 6.10 -3.13
N GLU A 36 -1.47 6.07 -2.45
CA GLU A 36 -1.66 6.64 -1.12
C GLU A 36 -0.58 6.16 -0.16
N ARG A 37 -0.17 7.06 0.75
CA ARG A 37 0.77 6.71 1.81
C ARG A 37 0.05 5.95 2.91
N MET A 38 0.78 5.04 3.56
CA MET A 38 0.28 4.36 4.74
C MET A 38 0.10 5.33 5.90
N GLY A 39 -1.06 5.21 6.54
CA GLY A 39 -1.38 5.79 7.84
C GLY A 39 -0.78 4.99 8.99
N TYR A 40 -1.38 5.13 10.17
CA TYR A 40 -1.03 4.35 11.34
C TYR A 40 -1.39 2.88 11.12
N THR A 41 -0.54 1.96 11.54
CA THR A 41 -0.85 0.52 11.53
C THR A 41 -0.57 -0.09 12.89
N ILE A 42 -1.15 -1.26 13.14
CA ILE A 42 -1.00 -1.97 14.41
C ILE A 42 -0.06 -3.15 14.15
N GLN A 43 1.11 -3.17 14.80
CA GLN A 43 2.00 -4.33 14.81
C GLN A 43 1.67 -5.22 16.00
N ILE A 44 1.48 -6.51 15.71
CA ILE A 44 0.95 -7.49 16.64
C ILE A 44 1.86 -8.72 16.60
N GLY A 45 2.56 -8.97 17.71
CA GLY A 45 3.42 -10.14 17.87
C GLY A 45 4.69 -10.15 16.99
N ALA A 46 5.61 -11.02 17.39
CA ALA A 46 6.81 -11.37 16.65
C ALA A 46 7.14 -12.84 16.94
N PHE A 47 7.20 -13.66 15.90
CA PHE A 47 7.23 -15.11 16.01
C PHE A 47 8.45 -15.70 15.34
N THR A 48 9.09 -16.69 15.97
CA THR A 48 10.17 -17.48 15.36
C THR A 48 9.64 -18.42 14.27
N TYR A 49 8.45 -18.99 14.50
CA TYR A 49 7.80 -19.91 13.57
C TYR A 49 6.76 -19.20 12.71
N LEU A 50 6.90 -19.34 11.39
CA LEU A 50 5.98 -18.79 10.39
C LEU A 50 4.50 -19.14 10.71
N GLY A 51 4.23 -20.40 11.07
CA GLY A 51 2.86 -20.86 11.35
C GLY A 51 2.15 -20.12 12.49
N ASN A 52 2.89 -19.50 13.42
CA ASN A 52 2.28 -18.69 14.48
C ASN A 52 1.82 -17.32 13.95
N ALA A 53 2.65 -16.68 13.14
CA ALA A 53 2.30 -15.43 12.48
C ALA A 53 1.13 -15.62 11.51
N GLU A 54 1.06 -16.77 10.84
CA GLU A 54 -0.05 -17.18 9.98
C GLU A 54 -1.35 -17.28 10.78
N ARG A 55 -1.40 -18.10 11.84
CA ARG A 55 -2.60 -18.26 12.67
C ARG A 55 -3.12 -16.95 13.27
N LEU A 56 -2.22 -16.07 13.69
CA LEU A 56 -2.62 -14.76 14.19
C LEU A 56 -3.21 -13.89 13.06
N SER A 57 -2.57 -13.86 11.90
CA SER A 57 -3.06 -13.10 10.73
C SER A 57 -4.44 -13.56 10.29
N ASP A 58 -4.68 -14.89 10.31
CA ASP A 58 -5.99 -15.49 10.03
C ASP A 58 -7.03 -15.06 11.08
N SER A 59 -6.67 -15.10 12.36
CA SER A 59 -7.55 -14.70 13.46
C SER A 59 -7.98 -13.23 13.37
N LEU A 60 -7.06 -12.35 12.98
CA LEU A 60 -7.34 -10.93 12.73
C LEU A 60 -8.25 -10.73 11.51
N THR A 61 -7.97 -11.45 10.43
CA THR A 61 -8.76 -11.34 9.19
C THR A 61 -10.19 -11.84 9.38
N LEU A 62 -10.40 -12.90 10.17
CA LEU A 62 -11.74 -13.38 10.56
C LEU A 62 -12.56 -12.31 11.31
N LYS A 63 -11.88 -11.33 11.91
CA LYS A 63 -12.46 -10.23 12.67
C LYS A 63 -12.53 -8.94 11.85
N GLY A 64 -12.43 -9.06 10.52
CA GLY A 64 -12.52 -7.94 9.58
C GLY A 64 -11.27 -7.07 9.55
N CYS A 65 -10.15 -7.52 10.13
CA CYS A 65 -8.90 -6.77 10.13
C CYS A 65 -7.97 -7.34 9.06
N GLU A 66 -7.79 -6.63 7.95
CA GLU A 66 -6.81 -7.03 6.94
C GLU A 66 -5.42 -7.06 7.56
N ALA A 67 -4.88 -8.27 7.72
CA ALA A 67 -3.59 -8.50 8.35
C ALA A 67 -2.62 -9.12 7.35
N TYR A 68 -1.36 -8.76 7.48
CA TYR A 68 -0.26 -9.35 6.74
C TYR A 68 0.90 -9.59 7.69
N TYR A 69 1.72 -10.60 7.38
CA TYR A 69 2.93 -10.88 8.14
C TYR A 69 4.18 -10.70 7.28
N PHE A 70 5.32 -10.55 7.92
CA PHE A 70 6.57 -10.33 7.23
C PHE A 70 7.74 -10.81 8.06
N ARG A 71 8.76 -11.33 7.39
CA ARG A 71 10.03 -11.64 8.03
C ARG A 71 10.83 -10.35 8.17
N ASP A 72 11.13 -9.97 9.39
CA ASP A 72 11.94 -8.79 9.67
C ASP A 72 13.45 -9.12 9.68
N ASN A 73 14.28 -8.10 9.88
CA ASN A 73 15.74 -8.26 9.89
C ASN A 73 16.26 -9.07 11.10
N SER A 74 15.48 -9.22 12.16
CA SER A 74 15.81 -10.12 13.27
C SER A 74 15.54 -11.59 12.94
N GLY A 75 14.92 -11.86 11.79
CA GLY A 75 14.50 -13.18 11.36
C GLY A 75 13.14 -13.62 11.91
N LEU A 76 12.49 -12.76 12.71
CA LEU A 76 11.16 -12.99 13.27
C LEU A 76 10.08 -12.64 12.25
N TYR A 77 8.99 -13.39 12.28
CA TYR A 77 7.77 -13.10 11.55
C TYR A 77 6.89 -12.17 12.39
N LYS A 78 6.72 -10.93 11.94
CA LYS A 78 5.85 -9.92 12.58
C LYS A 78 4.53 -9.85 11.85
N VAL A 79 3.43 -9.58 12.55
CA VAL A 79 2.12 -9.34 11.95
C VAL A 79 1.77 -7.86 12.05
N ARG A 80 1.18 -7.30 11.00
CA ARG A 80 0.62 -5.94 10.98
C ARG A 80 -0.80 -5.97 10.45
N THR A 81 -1.61 -5.03 10.89
CA THR A 81 -2.98 -4.87 10.40
C THR A 81 -3.42 -3.41 10.36
N GLY A 82 -4.36 -3.16 9.46
CA GLY A 82 -5.08 -1.90 9.33
C GLY A 82 -4.28 -0.82 8.62
N ASN A 83 -4.93 0.31 8.41
CA ASN A 83 -4.37 1.52 7.83
C ASN A 83 -5.27 2.69 8.28
N PHE A 84 -4.89 3.34 9.38
CA PHE A 84 -5.72 4.30 10.08
C PHE A 84 -5.23 5.73 9.85
N SER A 85 -6.13 6.66 9.63
CA SER A 85 -5.78 8.07 9.40
C SER A 85 -5.27 8.78 10.64
N THR A 86 -5.62 8.30 11.85
CA THR A 86 -5.25 8.94 13.12
C THR A 86 -4.69 7.93 14.12
N LEU A 87 -3.87 8.42 15.05
CA LEU A 87 -3.37 7.63 16.17
C LEU A 87 -4.52 7.08 17.03
N SER A 88 -5.52 7.92 17.33
CA SER A 88 -6.68 7.53 18.15
C SER A 88 -7.43 6.35 17.54
N THR A 89 -7.78 6.39 16.25
CA THR A 89 -8.52 5.30 15.60
C THR A 89 -7.71 4.00 15.57
N ALA A 90 -6.39 4.08 15.42
CA ALA A 90 -5.51 2.92 15.53
C ALA A 90 -5.47 2.35 16.96
N GLN A 91 -5.41 3.22 17.98
CA GLN A 91 -5.42 2.83 19.40
C GLN A 91 -6.77 2.23 19.82
N ASP A 92 -7.87 2.80 19.37
CA ASP A 92 -9.22 2.31 19.63
C ASP A 92 -9.38 0.90 19.04
N LYS A 93 -8.96 0.70 17.78
CA LYS A 93 -9.02 -0.61 17.15
C LYS A 93 -8.10 -1.63 17.82
N ALA A 94 -6.88 -1.22 18.19
CA ALA A 94 -5.96 -2.11 18.90
C ALA A 94 -6.50 -2.50 20.28
N SER A 95 -7.17 -1.58 20.97
CA SER A 95 -7.83 -1.84 22.25
C SER A 95 -9.01 -2.79 22.08
N GLU A 96 -9.84 -2.64 21.06
CA GLU A 96 -10.93 -3.57 20.73
C GLU A 96 -10.40 -5.00 20.50
N LEU A 97 -9.32 -5.14 19.72
CA LEU A 97 -8.67 -6.42 19.46
C LEU A 97 -8.10 -7.05 20.75
N LYS A 98 -7.59 -6.22 21.66
CA LYS A 98 -7.08 -6.67 22.96
C LYS A 98 -8.21 -7.13 23.89
N HIS A 99 -9.29 -6.35 24.01
CA HIS A 99 -10.44 -6.70 24.86
C HIS A 99 -11.18 -7.96 24.37
N SER A 100 -11.17 -8.23 23.06
CA SER A 100 -11.73 -9.46 22.49
C SER A 100 -10.82 -10.69 22.65
N GLY A 101 -9.64 -10.54 23.26
CA GLY A 101 -8.71 -11.64 23.51
C GLY A 101 -7.99 -12.16 22.26
N ILE A 102 -8.02 -11.42 21.14
CA ILE A 102 -7.33 -11.82 19.90
C ILE A 102 -5.83 -11.54 20.02
N ILE A 103 -5.47 -10.46 20.73
CA ILE A 103 -4.10 -10.00 20.88
C ILE A 103 -3.80 -9.64 22.34
N ASP A 104 -2.60 -9.96 22.81
CA ASP A 104 -2.16 -9.61 24.18
C ASP A 104 -1.51 -8.23 24.25
N SER A 105 -0.68 -7.93 23.24
CA SER A 105 0.11 -6.71 23.14
C SER A 105 0.16 -6.21 21.70
N PHE A 106 0.37 -4.90 21.57
CA PHE A 106 0.48 -4.25 20.27
C PHE A 106 1.42 -3.06 20.35
N TYR A 107 1.92 -2.66 19.18
CA TYR A 107 2.62 -1.41 18.97
C TYR A 107 1.99 -0.67 17.81
N ILE A 108 1.65 0.61 18.01
CA ILE A 108 1.17 1.46 16.91
C ILE A 108 2.38 1.95 16.12
N VAL A 109 2.43 1.60 14.84
CA VAL A 109 3.44 2.05 13.89
C VAL A 109 2.95 3.36 13.27
N PRO A 110 3.59 4.51 13.54
CA PRO A 110 3.20 5.77 12.94
C PRO A 110 3.65 5.87 11.47
N PRO A 111 3.00 6.71 10.65
CA PRO A 111 3.40 6.97 9.27
C PRO A 111 4.87 7.38 9.11
N SER A 112 5.40 8.15 10.08
CA SER A 112 6.79 8.62 10.10
C SER A 112 7.82 7.49 10.24
N SER A 113 7.42 6.30 10.67
CA SER A 113 8.32 5.14 10.73
C SER A 113 8.58 4.51 9.36
N TYR A 114 7.76 4.80 8.34
CA TYR A 114 7.96 4.19 7.02
C TYR A 114 9.09 4.85 6.22
N ARG A 115 9.76 4.03 5.42
CA ARG A 115 10.95 4.46 4.65
C ARG A 115 10.62 5.50 3.57
N VAL A 116 9.41 5.45 3.00
CA VAL A 116 8.93 6.45 2.02
C VAL A 116 8.79 7.87 2.58
N VAL A 117 8.69 8.02 3.91
CA VAL A 117 8.64 9.33 4.56
C VAL A 117 10.05 9.85 4.86
N ASN A 118 10.99 8.95 5.13
CA ASN A 118 12.32 9.30 5.64
C ASN A 118 13.40 9.52 4.54
N ARG A 119 13.07 9.50 3.24
CA ARG A 119 14.08 9.69 2.17
C ARG A 119 13.65 10.68 1.09
N ALA A 120 14.57 11.60 0.77
CA ALA A 120 14.42 12.62 -0.26
C ALA A 120 14.58 12.12 -1.72
N ASN A 121 14.88 10.83 -1.95
CA ASN A 121 15.19 10.30 -3.29
C ASN A 121 14.42 9.01 -3.62
N ASN A 122 13.63 9.03 -4.69
CA ASN A 122 12.86 7.90 -5.20
C ASN A 122 13.71 6.68 -5.62
N ASN A 123 14.95 6.88 -6.08
CA ASN A 123 15.84 5.77 -6.41
C ASN A 123 16.13 4.91 -5.18
N SER A 124 16.25 5.55 -4.00
CA SER A 124 16.48 4.83 -2.76
C SER A 124 15.27 3.98 -2.37
N LEU A 125 14.03 4.47 -2.56
CA LEU A 125 12.81 3.73 -2.25
C LEU A 125 12.61 2.52 -3.16
N ARG A 126 12.92 2.66 -4.46
CA ARG A 126 12.86 1.56 -5.42
C ARG A 126 13.77 0.39 -5.03
N GLU A 127 14.97 0.68 -4.55
CA GLU A 127 15.87 -0.35 -4.03
C GLU A 127 15.34 -0.98 -2.75
N GLU A 128 14.77 -0.20 -1.82
CA GLU A 128 14.19 -0.74 -0.58
C GLU A 128 12.99 -1.66 -0.83
N ILE A 129 12.14 -1.34 -1.81
CA ILE A 129 11.05 -2.23 -2.23
C ILE A 129 11.61 -3.58 -2.69
N VAL A 130 12.67 -3.57 -3.51
CA VAL A 130 13.31 -4.80 -3.97
C VAL A 130 13.97 -5.57 -2.82
N LEU A 131 14.66 -4.88 -1.90
CA LEU A 131 15.26 -5.50 -0.72
C LEU A 131 14.21 -6.14 0.19
N THR A 132 13.11 -5.41 0.43
CA THR A 132 11.97 -5.90 1.21
C THR A 132 11.37 -7.14 0.55
N ALA A 133 11.19 -7.13 -0.77
CA ALA A 133 10.67 -8.29 -1.48
C ALA A 133 11.61 -9.51 -1.36
N ARG A 134 12.93 -9.30 -1.46
CA ARG A 134 13.92 -10.38 -1.33
C ARG A 134 13.88 -11.08 0.03
N ASN A 135 13.50 -10.39 1.10
CA ASN A 135 13.33 -11.01 2.42
C ASN A 135 12.22 -12.09 2.46
N TYR A 136 11.37 -12.15 1.44
CA TYR A 136 10.34 -13.18 1.29
C TYR A 136 10.77 -14.38 0.44
N GLU A 137 11.93 -14.33 -0.23
CA GLU A 137 12.38 -15.47 -1.04
C GLU A 137 12.47 -16.75 -0.18
N GLY A 138 11.97 -17.85 -0.74
CA GLY A 138 11.92 -19.15 -0.06
C GLY A 138 10.70 -19.35 0.84
N ILE A 139 9.91 -18.32 1.13
CA ILE A 139 8.64 -18.49 1.87
C ILE A 139 7.62 -19.22 0.95
N PRO A 140 6.92 -20.26 1.43
CA PRO A 140 5.92 -20.98 0.64
C PRO A 140 4.77 -20.08 0.16
N TYR A 141 4.33 -20.26 -1.08
CA TYR A 141 3.12 -19.65 -1.64
C TYR A 141 1.87 -20.18 -0.94
N ARG A 142 0.88 -19.30 -0.76
CA ARG A 142 -0.48 -19.68 -0.37
C ARG A 142 -1.51 -18.86 -1.19
N TRP A 143 -2.61 -19.48 -1.60
CA TRP A 143 -3.61 -18.84 -2.47
C TRP A 143 -4.55 -17.96 -1.63
N GLY A 144 -4.85 -16.75 -2.07
CA GLY A 144 -5.80 -15.85 -1.41
C GLY A 144 -7.16 -15.82 -2.13
N GLY A 145 -8.21 -16.01 -1.34
CA GLY A 145 -9.61 -15.70 -1.67
C GLY A 145 -10.21 -14.88 -0.52
N THR A 146 -11.43 -14.38 -0.69
CA THR A 146 -12.15 -13.40 0.17
C THR A 146 -12.47 -13.84 1.61
N SER A 147 -11.83 -14.87 2.15
CA SER A 147 -11.95 -15.23 3.58
C SER A 147 -10.62 -15.72 4.16
N ALA A 148 -10.47 -15.43 5.45
CA ALA A 148 -9.31 -15.51 6.34
C ALA A 148 -8.62 -16.88 6.49
N LYS A 149 -8.26 -17.56 5.40
CA LYS A 149 -7.73 -18.93 5.49
C LYS A 149 -6.28 -19.16 5.07
N THR A 150 -5.57 -18.24 4.40
CA THR A 150 -4.24 -18.60 3.89
C THR A 150 -3.40 -17.39 3.43
N GLY A 151 -2.11 -17.36 3.82
CA GLY A 151 -1.13 -16.30 3.56
C GLY A 151 -0.76 -15.97 2.10
N PHE A 152 0.48 -15.53 1.87
CA PHE A 152 0.95 -14.80 0.67
C PHE A 152 0.59 -15.41 -0.70
N ASP A 153 -0.41 -14.82 -1.36
CA ASP A 153 -0.58 -14.93 -2.82
C ASP A 153 0.26 -13.88 -3.55
N CYS A 154 0.23 -13.89 -4.88
CA CYS A 154 1.05 -12.97 -5.68
C CYS A 154 0.75 -11.49 -5.40
N SER A 155 -0.53 -11.13 -5.26
CA SER A 155 -0.96 -9.78 -4.94
C SER A 155 -0.78 -9.40 -3.48
N GLY A 156 -0.91 -10.34 -2.54
CA GLY A 156 -0.59 -10.17 -1.13
C GLY A 156 0.89 -9.95 -0.90
N LEU A 157 1.76 -10.59 -1.70
CA LEU A 157 3.19 -10.30 -1.72
C LEU A 157 3.48 -8.87 -2.14
N ALA A 158 2.93 -8.45 -3.28
CA ALA A 158 3.08 -7.08 -3.74
C ALA A 158 2.58 -6.09 -2.69
N MET A 159 1.42 -6.36 -2.10
CA MET A 159 0.80 -5.51 -1.09
C MET A 159 1.66 -5.35 0.15
N ALA A 160 2.08 -6.45 0.78
CA ALA A 160 2.87 -6.38 2.00
C ALA A 160 4.22 -5.67 1.77
N VAL A 161 4.90 -5.95 0.64
CA VAL A 161 6.15 -5.27 0.29
C VAL A 161 5.95 -3.75 0.18
N TYR A 162 4.88 -3.32 -0.50
CA TYR A 162 4.57 -1.91 -0.65
C TYR A 162 4.19 -1.25 0.69
N GLN A 163 3.33 -1.90 1.48
CA GLN A 163 2.87 -1.37 2.77
C GLN A 163 4.00 -1.27 3.79
N LEU A 164 4.94 -2.22 3.82
CA LEU A 164 6.16 -2.13 4.65
C LEU A 164 7.06 -0.97 4.26
N ASN A 165 6.99 -0.53 3.01
CA ASN A 165 7.68 0.65 2.53
C ASN A 165 6.82 1.92 2.63
N GLY A 166 5.60 1.83 3.18
CA GLY A 166 4.71 2.97 3.45
C GLY A 166 3.79 3.35 2.30
N LEU A 167 3.54 2.44 1.36
CA LEU A 167 2.70 2.65 0.19
C LEU A 167 1.48 1.71 0.25
N ASN A 168 0.27 2.27 0.13
CA ASN A 168 -0.97 1.53 0.30
C ASN A 168 -1.41 0.85 -1.00
N LEU A 169 -1.15 -0.44 -1.16
CA LEU A 169 -1.48 -1.14 -2.40
C LEU A 169 -2.81 -1.90 -2.29
N PRO A 170 -3.70 -1.87 -3.30
CA PRO A 170 -4.93 -2.67 -3.28
C PRO A 170 -4.66 -4.17 -3.14
N ARG A 171 -5.61 -4.92 -2.58
CA ARG A 171 -5.43 -6.32 -2.22
C ARG A 171 -5.29 -7.26 -3.42
N THR A 172 -6.02 -7.02 -4.51
CA THR A 172 -6.05 -7.96 -5.65
C THR A 172 -5.19 -7.50 -6.83
N SER A 173 -4.61 -8.44 -7.58
CA SER A 173 -3.79 -8.14 -8.76
C SER A 173 -4.53 -7.32 -9.82
N ARG A 174 -5.86 -7.49 -9.95
CA ARG A 174 -6.70 -6.74 -10.87
C ARG A 174 -6.86 -5.28 -10.45
N GLU A 175 -7.11 -5.03 -9.17
CA GLU A 175 -7.19 -3.67 -8.62
C GLU A 175 -5.83 -2.98 -8.69
N GLN A 176 -4.75 -3.69 -8.37
CA GLN A 176 -3.38 -3.20 -8.53
C GLN A 176 -3.09 -2.79 -9.98
N PHE A 177 -3.50 -3.61 -10.96
CA PHE A 177 -3.33 -3.29 -12.36
C PHE A 177 -4.15 -2.06 -12.79
N LYS A 178 -5.35 -1.86 -12.23
CA LYS A 178 -6.21 -0.72 -12.52
C LYS A 178 -5.69 0.58 -11.88
N ALA A 179 -5.17 0.50 -10.66
CA ALA A 179 -4.79 1.67 -9.86
C ALA A 179 -3.45 2.30 -10.28
N GLY A 180 -2.48 1.49 -10.71
CA GLY A 180 -1.15 2.01 -11.04
C GLY A 180 -1.09 2.72 -12.40
N ARG A 181 -0.05 3.53 -12.62
CA ARG A 181 0.20 4.18 -13.91
C ARG A 181 0.79 3.19 -14.91
N ALA A 182 0.19 3.08 -16.09
CA ALA A 182 0.70 2.25 -17.16
C ALA A 182 2.12 2.67 -17.59
N ILE A 183 3.02 1.70 -17.73
CA ILE A 183 4.38 1.89 -18.22
C ILE A 183 4.74 0.83 -19.27
N GLY A 184 5.55 1.22 -20.25
CA GLY A 184 6.07 0.30 -21.25
C GLY A 184 7.12 -0.64 -20.67
N ARG A 185 7.26 -1.84 -21.25
CA ARG A 185 8.26 -2.84 -20.81
C ARG A 185 9.69 -2.30 -20.82
N HIS A 186 10.02 -1.42 -21.77
CA HIS A 186 11.33 -0.78 -21.88
C HIS A 186 11.57 0.32 -20.82
N GLN A 187 10.52 0.76 -20.11
CA GLN A 187 10.58 1.79 -19.07
C GLN A 187 10.64 1.20 -17.67
N LEU A 188 10.64 -0.14 -17.54
CA LEU A 188 10.61 -0.84 -16.26
C LEU A 188 11.79 -0.44 -15.37
N LYS A 189 11.46 0.02 -14.17
CA LYS A 189 12.39 0.35 -13.09
C LYS A 189 12.10 -0.53 -11.89
N LYS A 190 13.13 -0.75 -11.07
CA LYS A 190 13.01 -1.51 -9.82
C LYS A 190 11.81 -1.04 -9.00
N GLY A 191 11.10 -2.00 -8.42
CA GLY A 191 9.89 -1.76 -7.66
C GLY A 191 8.62 -1.68 -8.50
N ASP A 192 8.67 -1.48 -9.83
CA ASP A 192 7.45 -1.51 -10.66
C ASP A 192 6.79 -2.89 -10.61
N LEU A 193 5.47 -2.94 -10.77
CA LEU A 193 4.72 -4.19 -10.81
C LEU A 193 4.54 -4.67 -12.25
N VAL A 194 4.83 -5.95 -12.49
CA VAL A 194 4.60 -6.66 -13.76
C VAL A 194 3.43 -7.61 -13.59
N PHE A 195 2.52 -7.63 -14.57
CA PHE A 195 1.26 -8.34 -14.51
C PHE A 195 1.13 -9.35 -15.64
N PHE A 196 0.45 -10.46 -15.35
CA PHE A 196 0.31 -11.57 -16.27
C PHE A 196 -1.12 -12.13 -16.24
N ALA A 197 -1.55 -12.65 -17.39
CA ALA A 197 -2.77 -13.41 -17.56
C ALA A 197 -2.43 -14.90 -17.65
N THR A 198 -2.17 -15.51 -16.49
CA THR A 198 -1.70 -16.90 -16.36
C THR A 198 -2.82 -17.93 -16.27
N ASP A 199 -4.07 -17.47 -16.16
CA ASP A 199 -5.26 -18.31 -16.19
C ASP A 199 -5.96 -18.27 -17.56
N THR A 200 -6.98 -19.10 -17.73
CA THR A 200 -7.74 -19.22 -18.98
C THR A 200 -8.63 -18.01 -19.28
N THR A 201 -8.81 -17.09 -18.32
CA THR A 201 -9.74 -15.96 -18.46
C THR A 201 -9.19 -14.83 -19.32
N ARG A 202 -7.90 -14.88 -19.69
CA ARG A 202 -7.17 -13.84 -20.44
C ARG A 202 -7.17 -12.47 -19.72
N ARG A 203 -7.58 -12.43 -18.45
CA ARG A 203 -7.52 -11.25 -17.59
C ARG A 203 -6.30 -11.35 -16.68
N VAL A 204 -5.87 -10.21 -16.13
CA VAL A 204 -4.83 -10.18 -15.10
C VAL A 204 -5.23 -11.13 -13.97
N SER A 205 -4.33 -12.06 -13.68
CA SER A 205 -4.48 -13.11 -12.67
C SER A 205 -3.22 -13.31 -11.84
N HIS A 206 -2.10 -12.72 -12.26
CA HIS A 206 -0.83 -12.83 -11.56
C HIS A 206 -0.05 -11.50 -11.59
N VAL A 207 0.75 -11.28 -10.56
CA VAL A 207 1.58 -10.07 -10.38
C VAL A 207 2.93 -10.43 -9.78
N GLY A 208 3.96 -9.66 -10.13
CA GLY A 208 5.28 -9.73 -9.54
C GLY A 208 5.92 -8.35 -9.42
N ILE A 209 6.94 -8.24 -8.57
CA ILE A 209 7.69 -7.00 -8.34
C ILE A 209 8.96 -7.05 -9.19
N TYR A 210 9.13 -6.09 -10.08
CA TYR A 210 10.30 -6.02 -10.95
C TYR A 210 11.56 -5.66 -10.14
N THR A 211 12.60 -6.47 -10.29
CA THR A 211 13.86 -6.36 -9.53
C THR A 211 15.01 -5.79 -10.37
N GLY A 212 14.73 -5.41 -11.62
CA GLY A 212 15.73 -4.95 -12.59
C GLY A 212 16.23 -6.07 -13.49
N ARG A 213 16.93 -5.68 -14.57
CA ARG A 213 17.62 -6.59 -15.50
C ARG A 213 16.71 -7.72 -16.05
N GLY A 214 15.45 -7.42 -16.35
CA GLY A 214 14.50 -8.39 -16.89
C GLY A 214 14.00 -9.42 -15.88
N ARG A 215 14.23 -9.24 -14.57
CA ARG A 215 13.87 -10.19 -13.51
C ARG A 215 12.78 -9.64 -12.60
N PHE A 216 11.95 -10.52 -12.05
CA PHE A 216 10.91 -10.13 -11.10
C PHE A 216 10.74 -11.21 -10.03
N ILE A 217 10.43 -10.76 -8.82
CA ILE A 217 10.12 -11.62 -7.68
C ILE A 217 8.61 -11.75 -7.51
N HIS A 218 8.13 -12.95 -7.24
CA HIS A 218 6.71 -13.22 -7.14
C HIS A 218 6.43 -14.48 -6.32
N ALA A 219 5.16 -14.65 -5.95
CA ALA A 219 4.64 -15.86 -5.37
C ALA A 219 3.99 -16.71 -6.51
N PRO A 220 4.68 -17.75 -7.05
CA PRO A 220 4.34 -18.39 -8.34
C PRO A 220 3.09 -19.29 -8.37
N GLY A 221 2.50 -19.64 -7.23
CA GLY A 221 1.35 -20.55 -7.18
C GLY A 221 1.52 -21.70 -6.18
N LYS A 222 0.44 -22.45 -5.96
CA LYS A 222 0.34 -23.50 -4.94
C LYS A 222 1.50 -24.51 -5.02
N GLY A 223 2.04 -24.87 -3.85
CA GLY A 223 3.12 -25.85 -3.73
C GLY A 223 4.52 -25.33 -4.07
N LYS A 224 4.65 -24.05 -4.47
CA LYS A 224 5.92 -23.43 -4.81
C LYS A 224 6.30 -22.38 -3.75
N LYS A 225 7.57 -21.97 -3.73
CA LYS A 225 8.07 -20.90 -2.86
C LYS A 225 8.19 -19.59 -3.65
N ILE A 226 8.12 -18.47 -2.95
CA ILE A 226 8.44 -17.14 -3.48
C ILE A 226 9.87 -17.18 -4.04
N ARG A 227 10.04 -16.67 -5.26
CA ARG A 227 11.30 -16.74 -6.01
C ARG A 227 11.39 -15.65 -7.06
N THR A 228 12.55 -15.55 -7.68
CA THR A 228 12.81 -14.66 -8.82
C THR A 228 12.87 -15.42 -10.15
N ASP A 229 12.00 -15.05 -11.09
CA ASP A 229 11.95 -15.59 -12.46
C ASP A 229 12.33 -14.48 -13.49
N LYS A 230 12.49 -14.84 -14.77
CA LYS A 230 12.82 -13.88 -15.84
C LYS A 230 11.58 -13.56 -16.67
N LEU A 231 11.44 -12.30 -17.08
CA LEU A 231 10.39 -11.86 -18.02
C LEU A 231 10.53 -12.48 -19.42
N THR A 232 11.70 -13.07 -19.72
CA THR A 232 11.99 -13.73 -21.00
C THR A 232 11.67 -15.21 -20.99
N ASP A 233 11.32 -15.80 -19.84
CA ASP A 233 10.89 -17.20 -19.82
C ASP A 233 9.57 -17.32 -20.60
N ASP A 234 9.46 -18.32 -21.48
CA ASP A 234 8.38 -18.42 -22.49
C ASP A 234 6.97 -18.30 -21.89
N PHE A 235 6.77 -18.88 -20.70
CA PHE A 235 5.50 -18.79 -19.98
C PHE A 235 5.15 -17.34 -19.60
N TYR A 236 6.09 -16.57 -19.06
CA TYR A 236 5.84 -15.18 -18.67
C TYR A 236 5.83 -14.24 -19.87
N LEU A 237 6.59 -14.58 -20.91
CA LEU A 237 6.59 -13.83 -22.16
C LEU A 237 5.23 -13.91 -22.85
N SER A 238 4.66 -15.12 -22.96
CA SER A 238 3.36 -15.37 -23.60
C SER A 238 2.15 -14.90 -22.79
N THR A 239 2.30 -14.74 -21.47
CA THR A 239 1.21 -14.31 -20.57
C THR A 239 1.32 -12.85 -20.12
N TYR A 240 2.32 -12.09 -20.59
CA TYR A 240 2.54 -10.71 -20.16
C TYR A 240 1.34 -9.81 -20.49
N ALA A 241 0.74 -9.22 -19.46
CA ALA A 241 -0.43 -8.35 -19.58
C ALA A 241 -0.09 -6.86 -19.50
N GLY A 242 1.07 -6.52 -18.93
CA GLY A 242 1.54 -5.13 -18.83
C GLY A 242 2.29 -4.85 -17.53
N ALA A 243 2.67 -3.59 -17.33
CA ALA A 243 3.33 -3.13 -16.11
C ALA A 243 2.71 -1.84 -15.59
N ARG A 244 2.88 -1.62 -14.27
CA ARG A 244 2.42 -0.43 -13.56
C ARG A 244 3.50 0.16 -12.65
N SER A 245 3.63 1.49 -12.66
CA SER A 245 4.38 2.24 -11.65
C SER A 245 3.43 2.80 -10.60
N PHE A 246 3.90 2.77 -9.36
CA PHE A 246 3.28 3.37 -8.17
C PHE A 246 4.21 4.41 -7.51
N LEU A 247 5.28 4.77 -8.23
CA LEU A 247 6.41 5.60 -7.85
C LEU A 247 6.70 6.63 -8.94
#